data_AF-A0A521Q682-F1
#
_entry.id   AF-A0A521Q682-F1
#
_cell.length_a   1.000
_cell.length_b   1.000
_cell.length_c   1.000
_cell.angle_alpha   90.00
_cell.angle_beta   90.00
_cell.angle_gamma   90.00
#
_symmetry.space_group_name_H-M   'P 1'
#
loop_
_entity.id
_entity.type
_entity.pdbx_description
1 polymer ?
#
loop_
_entity_poly.entity_id
_entity_poly.type
_entity_poly.pdbx_seq_one_letter_code
_entity_poly.pdbx_strand_id
1 'polypeptide(L)'
;SSRLYLDALIVFIAGGLTDALDGAVARITRQQTSLGAYLDPMADKLLVMSSFVMLGLMGAIPPWLVVLVISRDIIILFGYGVIYFLVEERLVVQPSLIGKLSTVFQLVTVGVVLLFLYDSQLVATWLDDFLIFATALTTVVSGFQYIYRGLVWLQNRAPSLTRLS
;
A
#
# COMPACT_ATOMS: atom_id res chain seq x y z
N SER A 1 -11.02 -26.96 -3.79
CA SER A 1 -10.94 -25.63 -3.18
C SER A 1 -9.49 -25.20 -2.96
N SER A 2 -8.64 -26.00 -2.28
CA SER A 2 -7.24 -25.62 -1.99
C SER A 2 -6.39 -25.23 -3.20
N ARG A 3 -6.51 -25.93 -4.33
CA ARG A 3 -5.76 -25.60 -5.57
C ARG A 3 -5.96 -24.16 -6.06
N LEU A 4 -7.15 -23.59 -5.87
CA LEU A 4 -7.44 -22.21 -6.28
C LEU A 4 -6.65 -21.18 -5.45
N TYR A 5 -6.38 -21.47 -4.18
CA TYR A 5 -5.56 -20.60 -3.33
C TYR A 5 -4.09 -20.66 -3.70
N LEU A 6 -3.61 -21.83 -4.15
CA LEU A 6 -2.27 -21.96 -4.71
C LEU A 6 -2.13 -21.16 -6.00
N ASP A 7 -3.11 -21.28 -6.91
CA ASP A 7 -3.13 -20.50 -8.15
C ASP A 7 -3.15 -18.99 -7.86
N ALA A 8 -3.98 -18.55 -6.91
CA ALA A 8 -4.03 -17.16 -6.45
C ALA A 8 -2.71 -16.69 -5.84
N LEU A 9 -2.05 -17.52 -5.03
CA LEU A 9 -0.74 -17.22 -4.45
C LEU A 9 0.34 -17.10 -5.53
N ILE A 10 0.33 -18.00 -6.52
CA ILE A 10 1.26 -17.97 -7.65
C ILE A 10 1.05 -16.68 -8.46
N VAL A 11 -0.20 -16.33 -8.78
CA VAL A 11 -0.52 -15.10 -9.51
C VAL A 11 -0.13 -13.87 -8.71
N PHE A 12 -0.38 -13.85 -7.40
CA PHE A 12 0.00 -12.76 -6.51
C PHE A 12 1.51 -12.55 -6.46
N ILE A 13 2.28 -13.63 -6.27
CA ILE A 13 3.75 -13.59 -6.26
C ILE A 13 4.29 -13.20 -7.63
N ALA A 14 3.75 -13.77 -8.72
CA ALA A 14 4.16 -13.46 -10.08
C ALA A 14 3.90 -11.98 -10.40
N GLY A 15 2.73 -11.44 -10.06
CA GLY A 15 2.40 -10.03 -10.24
C GLY A 15 3.39 -9.12 -9.51
N GLY A 16 3.59 -9.34 -8.21
CA GLY A 16 4.54 -8.53 -7.44
C GLY A 16 6.00 -8.67 -7.89
N LEU A 17 6.40 -9.85 -8.39
CA LEU A 17 7.75 -10.05 -8.92
C LEU A 17 7.93 -9.39 -10.27
N THR A 18 6.94 -9.46 -11.15
CA THR A 18 6.95 -8.78 -12.46
C THR A 18 7.04 -7.27 -12.28
N ASP A 19 6.23 -6.68 -11.41
CA ASP A 19 6.25 -5.23 -11.15
C ASP A 19 7.60 -4.79 -10.52
N ALA A 20 8.17 -5.60 -9.62
CA ALA A 20 9.49 -5.35 -9.06
C ALA A 20 10.62 -5.45 -10.10
N LEU A 21 10.52 -6.41 -11.03
CA LEU A 21 11.48 -6.60 -12.11
C LEU A 21 11.38 -5.47 -13.15
N ASP A 22 10.17 -5.11 -13.58
CA ASP A 22 9.93 -4.02 -14.52
C ASP A 22 10.42 -2.69 -13.94
N GLY A 23 10.16 -2.45 -12.65
CA GLY A 23 10.69 -1.31 -11.91
C GLY A 23 12.22 -1.31 -11.76
N ALA A 24 12.87 -2.47 -11.71
CA ALA A 24 14.33 -2.59 -11.65
C ALA A 24 14.97 -2.38 -13.03
N VAL A 25 14.41 -3.01 -14.06
CA VAL A 25 14.85 -2.89 -15.46
C VAL A 25 14.72 -1.44 -15.93
N ALA A 26 13.59 -0.78 -15.66
CA ALA A 26 13.38 0.62 -16.03
C ALA A 26 14.39 1.59 -15.38
N ARG A 27 14.85 1.30 -14.14
CA ARG A 27 15.91 2.09 -13.47
C ARG A 27 17.28 1.88 -14.10
N ILE A 28 17.58 0.66 -14.52
CA ILE A 28 18.87 0.30 -15.14
C ILE A 28 18.95 0.86 -16.56
N THR A 29 17.87 0.80 -17.34
CA THR A 29 17.83 1.24 -18.74
C THR A 29 17.64 2.75 -18.89
N ARG A 30 17.35 3.49 -17.82
CA ARG A 30 16.95 4.91 -17.84
C ARG A 30 15.78 5.21 -18.80
N GLN A 31 15.03 4.19 -19.22
CA GLN A 31 13.85 4.31 -20.09
C GLN A 31 12.57 4.32 -19.25
N GLN A 32 12.55 5.16 -18.21
CA GLN A 32 11.35 5.30 -17.40
C GLN A 32 10.38 6.25 -18.12
N THR A 33 9.30 5.71 -18.68
CA THR A 33 8.23 6.55 -19.21
C THR A 33 7.46 7.19 -18.06
N SER A 34 7.04 8.45 -18.22
CA SER A 34 6.26 9.14 -17.20
C SER A 34 4.94 8.42 -16.90
N LEU A 35 4.32 7.79 -17.91
CA LEU A 35 3.10 6.99 -17.77
C LEU A 35 3.34 5.69 -16.97
N GLY A 36 4.35 4.88 -17.34
CA GLY A 36 4.66 3.63 -16.64
C GLY A 36 5.01 3.88 -15.16
N ALA A 37 5.77 4.93 -14.88
CA ALA A 37 6.13 5.30 -13.50
C ALA A 37 4.92 5.56 -12.57
N TYR A 38 3.75 5.90 -13.12
CA TYR A 38 2.50 6.02 -12.35
C TYR A 38 1.64 4.77 -12.41
N LEU A 39 1.62 4.04 -13.53
CA LEU A 39 0.79 2.86 -13.71
C LEU A 39 1.28 1.67 -12.87
N ASP A 40 2.59 1.41 -12.81
CA ASP A 40 3.13 0.24 -12.09
C ASP A 40 2.78 0.29 -10.60
N PRO A 41 3.01 1.41 -9.86
CA PRO A 41 2.62 1.48 -8.45
C PRO A 41 1.11 1.47 -8.20
N MET A 42 0.30 1.85 -9.21
CA MET A 42 -1.15 1.77 -9.12
C MET A 42 -1.63 0.33 -9.28
N ALA A 43 -1.05 -0.45 -10.19
CA ALA A 43 -1.35 -1.86 -10.36
C ALA A 43 -1.01 -2.65 -9.10
N ASP A 44 0.18 -2.45 -8.54
CA ASP A 44 0.61 -3.02 -7.24
C ASP A 44 -0.42 -2.75 -6.14
N LYS A 45 -0.85 -1.49 -6.01
CA LYS A 45 -1.86 -1.11 -5.00
C LYS A 45 -3.20 -1.77 -5.23
N LEU A 46 -3.66 -1.84 -6.48
CA LEU A 46 -4.94 -2.46 -6.82
C LEU A 46 -4.92 -3.96 -6.52
N LEU A 47 -3.81 -4.64 -6.80
CA LEU A 47 -3.61 -6.05 -6.49
C LEU A 47 -3.68 -6.30 -4.98
N VAL A 48 -2.99 -5.49 -4.16
CA VAL A 48 -3.06 -5.61 -2.69
C VAL A 48 -4.45 -5.27 -2.16
N MET A 49 -5.05 -4.17 -2.59
CA MET A 49 -6.36 -3.72 -2.12
C MET A 49 -7.45 -4.75 -2.45
N SER A 50 -7.49 -5.25 -3.69
CA SER A 50 -8.45 -6.28 -4.10
C SER A 50 -8.24 -7.59 -3.34
N SER A 51 -6.99 -7.98 -3.07
CA SER A 51 -6.68 -9.15 -2.26
C SER A 51 -7.19 -9.01 -0.82
N PHE A 52 -6.98 -7.85 -0.17
CA PHE A 52 -7.52 -7.58 1.17
C PHE A 52 -9.06 -7.63 1.19
N VAL A 53 -9.72 -7.03 0.19
CA VAL A 53 -11.19 -7.08 0.08
C VAL A 53 -11.67 -8.51 -0.06
N MET A 54 -11.09 -9.30 -0.98
CA MET A 54 -11.51 -10.68 -1.20
C MET A 54 -11.26 -11.56 0.03
N LEU A 55 -10.08 -11.47 0.64
CA LEU A 55 -9.75 -12.22 1.86
C LEU A 55 -10.65 -11.82 3.04
N GLY A 56 -11.04 -10.54 3.12
CA GLY A 56 -12.02 -10.07 4.10
C GLY A 56 -13.42 -10.64 3.89
N LEU A 57 -13.90 -10.66 2.63
CA LEU A 57 -15.20 -11.24 2.28
C LEU A 57 -15.25 -12.75 2.54
N MET A 58 -14.11 -13.42 2.41
CA MET A 58 -13.95 -14.83 2.74
C MET A 58 -13.84 -15.12 4.24
N GLY A 59 -13.72 -14.08 5.08
CA GLY A 59 -13.52 -14.22 6.52
C GLY A 59 -12.11 -14.68 6.92
N ALA A 60 -11.16 -14.69 5.97
CA ALA A 60 -9.77 -15.07 6.22
C ALA A 60 -8.96 -13.94 6.85
N ILE A 61 -9.39 -12.68 6.65
CA ILE A 61 -8.83 -11.50 7.32
C ILE A 61 -9.95 -10.79 8.07
N PRO A 62 -9.70 -10.28 9.29
CA PRO A 62 -10.70 -9.53 10.02
C PRO A 62 -11.17 -8.28 9.24
N PRO A 63 -12.49 -8.02 9.13
CA PRO A 63 -13.02 -6.89 8.36
C PRO A 63 -12.48 -5.53 8.81
N TRP A 64 -12.17 -5.37 10.10
CA TRP A 64 -11.61 -4.12 10.62
C TRP A 64 -10.22 -3.82 10.03
N LEU A 65 -9.41 -4.83 9.71
CA LEU A 65 -8.09 -4.63 9.11
C LEU A 65 -8.25 -4.18 7.65
N VAL A 66 -9.20 -4.76 6.92
CA VAL A 66 -9.52 -4.38 5.54
C VAL A 66 -9.94 -2.91 5.49
N VAL A 67 -10.86 -2.48 6.37
CA VAL A 67 -11.29 -1.08 6.48
C VAL A 67 -10.10 -0.17 6.82
N LEU A 68 -9.23 -0.59 7.73
CA LEU A 68 -8.05 0.19 8.13
C LEU A 68 -7.07 0.41 6.97
N VAL A 69 -6.75 -0.63 6.20
CA VAL A 69 -5.85 -0.55 5.04
C VAL A 69 -6.43 0.35 3.95
N ILE A 70 -7.70 0.12 3.59
CA ILE A 70 -8.37 0.88 2.53
C ILE A 70 -8.54 2.35 2.94
N SER A 71 -9.02 2.61 4.15
CA SER A 71 -9.23 3.98 4.63
C SER A 71 -7.93 4.78 4.68
N ARG A 72 -6.83 4.19 5.16
CA ARG A 72 -5.50 4.83 5.14
C ARG A 72 -5.10 5.24 3.73
N ASP A 73 -5.31 4.37 2.75
CA ASP A 73 -4.93 4.64 1.37
C ASP A 73 -5.81 5.73 0.72
N ILE A 74 -7.12 5.73 1.01
CA ILE A 74 -8.04 6.79 0.58
C ILE A 74 -7.67 8.13 1.22
N ILE A 75 -7.40 8.16 2.53
CA ILE A 75 -7.05 9.40 3.24
C ILE A 75 -5.77 10.01 2.67
N ILE A 76 -4.75 9.20 2.39
CA ILE A 76 -3.50 9.68 1.80
C ILE A 76 -3.74 10.21 0.38
N LEU A 77 -4.46 9.47 -0.46
CA LEU A 77 -4.72 9.88 -1.84
C LEU A 77 -5.58 11.16 -1.90
N PHE A 78 -6.67 11.19 -1.14
CA PHE A 78 -7.58 12.33 -1.09
C PHE A 78 -6.91 13.54 -0.45
N GLY A 79 -6.19 13.37 0.67
CA GLY A 79 -5.46 14.44 1.33
C GLY A 79 -4.45 15.12 0.40
N TYR A 80 -3.71 14.34 -0.38
CA TYR A 80 -2.79 14.89 -1.39
C TYR A 80 -3.49 15.52 -2.58
N GLY A 81 -4.61 14.95 -3.04
CA GLY A 81 -5.44 15.57 -4.07
C GLY A 81 -5.97 16.94 -3.66
N VAL A 82 -6.45 17.07 -2.42
CA VAL A 82 -6.94 18.34 -1.85
C VAL A 82 -5.80 19.36 -1.75
N ILE A 83 -4.63 18.97 -1.24
CA ILE A 83 -3.47 19.86 -1.16
C ILE A 83 -3.05 20.35 -2.56
N TYR A 84 -3.00 19.45 -3.54
CA TYR A 84 -2.68 19.80 -4.92
C TYR A 84 -3.70 20.79 -5.51
N PHE A 85 -4.99 20.59 -5.26
CA PHE A 85 -6.04 21.49 -5.74
C PHE A 85 -5.98 22.87 -5.08
N LEU A 86 -5.60 22.95 -3.81
CA LEU A 86 -5.56 24.22 -3.08
C LEU A 86 -4.32 25.08 -3.38
N VAL A 87 -3.19 24.45 -3.70
CA VAL A 87 -1.90 25.15 -3.86
C VAL A 87 -1.43 25.17 -5.32
N GLU A 88 -2.03 24.36 -6.20
CA GLU A 88 -1.62 24.11 -7.60
C GLU A 88 -0.16 23.63 -7.78
N GLU A 89 0.59 23.49 -6.69
CA GLU A 89 1.93 22.91 -6.64
C GLU A 89 1.87 21.41 -6.32
N ARG A 90 2.75 20.65 -6.97
CA ARG A 90 2.91 19.22 -6.68
C ARG A 90 3.64 19.06 -5.36
N LEU A 91 2.97 18.46 -4.39
CA LEU A 91 3.58 17.99 -3.15
C LEU A 91 4.54 16.84 -3.45
N VAL A 92 5.85 17.12 -3.55
CA VAL A 92 6.88 16.09 -3.70
C VAL A 92 7.14 15.44 -2.33
N VAL A 93 6.27 14.52 -1.91
CA VAL A 93 6.49 13.74 -0.69
C VAL A 93 7.47 12.63 -1.00
N GLN A 94 8.66 12.71 -0.42
CA GLN A 94 9.60 11.60 -0.46
C GLN A 94 9.00 10.38 0.25
N PRO A 95 8.96 9.20 -0.41
CA PRO A 95 8.37 8.00 0.17
C PRO A 95 9.05 7.66 1.51
N SER A 96 8.25 7.57 2.58
CA SER A 96 8.79 7.32 3.91
C SER A 96 9.16 5.85 4.07
N LEU A 97 10.21 5.57 4.86
CA LEU A 97 10.59 4.18 5.20
C LEU A 97 9.44 3.43 5.87
N ILE A 98 8.67 4.10 6.74
CA ILE A 98 7.50 3.52 7.42
C ILE A 98 6.38 3.20 6.42
N GLY A 99 6.16 4.05 5.42
CA GLY A 99 5.19 3.81 4.35
C GLY A 99 5.55 2.56 3.54
N LYS A 100 6.84 2.40 3.21
CA LYS A 100 7.33 1.19 2.53
C LYS A 100 7.18 -0.05 3.40
N LEU A 101 7.54 0.04 4.69
CA LEU A 101 7.36 -1.07 5.63
C LEU A 101 5.90 -1.51 5.72
N SER A 102 4.97 -0.55 5.85
CA SER A 102 3.53 -0.85 5.87
C SER A 102 3.08 -1.63 4.62
N THR A 103 3.54 -1.24 3.43
CA THR A 103 3.24 -1.97 2.19
C THR A 103 3.85 -3.37 2.17
N VAL A 104 5.08 -3.53 2.66
CA VAL A 104 5.72 -4.86 2.78
C VAL A 104 4.91 -5.76 3.72
N PHE A 105 4.49 -5.25 4.87
CA PHE A 105 3.66 -6.02 5.81
C PHE A 105 2.30 -6.40 5.21
N GLN A 106 1.67 -5.51 4.44
CA GLN A 106 0.44 -5.81 3.71
C GLN A 106 0.64 -6.94 2.69
N LEU A 107 1.70 -6.87 1.86
CA LEU A 107 2.04 -7.90 0.88
C LEU A 107 2.30 -9.25 1.55
N VAL A 108 3.12 -9.26 2.61
CA VAL A 108 3.44 -10.47 3.37
C VAL A 108 2.19 -11.07 4.02
N THR A 109 1.31 -10.23 4.57
CA THR A 109 0.05 -10.70 5.17
C THR A 109 -0.82 -11.40 4.15
N VAL A 110 -1.03 -10.80 2.97
CA VAL A 110 -1.82 -11.44 1.90
C VAL A 110 -1.19 -12.77 1.48
N GLY A 111 0.13 -12.80 1.24
CA GLY A 111 0.82 -14.02 0.84
C GLY A 111 0.73 -15.14 1.90
N VAL A 112 0.90 -14.81 3.18
CA VAL A 112 0.83 -15.78 4.28
C VAL A 112 -0.61 -16.27 4.50
N VAL A 113 -1.62 -15.40 4.41
CA VAL A 113 -3.02 -15.81 4.51
C VAL A 113 -3.41 -16.72 3.35
N LEU A 114 -3.00 -16.41 2.12
CA LEU A 114 -3.23 -17.29 0.97
C LEU A 114 -2.55 -18.66 1.15
N LEU A 115 -1.33 -18.67 1.69
CA LEU A 115 -0.62 -19.91 2.01
C LEU A 115 -1.33 -20.71 3.11
N PHE A 116 -1.82 -20.05 4.15
CA PHE A 116 -2.61 -20.67 5.23
C PHE A 116 -3.92 -21.27 4.70
N LEU A 117 -4.60 -20.61 3.78
CA LEU A 117 -5.80 -21.12 3.11
C LEU A 117 -5.51 -22.31 2.18
N TYR A 118 -4.33 -22.35 1.57
CA TYR A 118 -3.89 -23.48 0.76
C TYR A 118 -3.59 -24.70 1.63
N ASP A 119 -2.73 -24.52 2.64
CA ASP A 119 -2.34 -25.54 3.60
C ASP A 119 -1.93 -24.91 4.94
N SER A 120 -2.80 -25.06 5.93
CA SER A 120 -2.61 -24.50 7.26
C SER A 120 -1.43 -25.12 8.01
N GLN A 121 -0.91 -26.28 7.60
CA GLN A 121 0.26 -26.90 8.24
C GLN A 121 1.58 -26.20 7.88
N LEU A 122 1.59 -25.42 6.78
CA LEU A 122 2.75 -24.67 6.33
C LEU A 122 2.95 -23.35 7.09
N VAL A 123 1.95 -22.91 7.84
CA VAL A 123 1.95 -21.62 8.53
C VAL A 123 1.75 -21.84 10.02
N ALA A 124 2.66 -21.29 10.82
CA ALA A 124 2.50 -21.33 12.27
C ALA A 124 1.28 -20.49 12.68
N THR A 125 0.42 -21.03 13.55
CA THR A 125 -0.84 -20.38 13.96
C THR A 125 -0.65 -18.99 14.56
N TRP A 126 0.45 -18.77 15.29
CA TRP A 126 0.77 -17.45 15.87
C TRP A 126 1.22 -16.42 14.83
N LEU A 127 1.66 -16.86 13.65
CA LEU A 127 2.21 -15.98 12.62
C LEU A 127 1.11 -15.14 11.97
N ASP A 128 -0.08 -15.72 11.79
CA ASP A 128 -1.23 -15.03 11.19
C ASP A 128 -1.69 -13.86 12.08
N ASP A 129 -1.96 -14.13 13.36
CA ASP A 129 -2.31 -13.09 14.34
C ASP A 129 -1.23 -12.01 14.42
N PHE A 130 0.05 -12.42 14.49
CA PHE A 130 1.16 -11.48 14.52
C PHE A 130 1.18 -10.57 13.29
N LEU A 131 0.99 -11.11 12.08
CA LEU A 131 0.99 -10.34 10.84
C LEU A 131 -0.21 -9.40 10.75
N ILE A 132 -1.39 -9.83 11.19
CA ILE A 132 -2.59 -8.97 11.27
C ILE A 132 -2.30 -7.75 12.15
N PHE A 133 -1.78 -7.94 13.36
CA PHE A 133 -1.47 -6.84 14.27
C PHE A 133 -0.29 -5.98 13.80
N ALA A 134 0.76 -6.58 13.26
CA ALA A 134 1.91 -5.85 12.72
C ALA A 134 1.50 -4.99 11.50
N THR A 135 0.65 -5.52 10.62
CA THR A 135 0.09 -4.78 9.48
C THR A 135 -0.80 -3.65 9.94
N ALA A 136 -1.66 -3.88 10.93
CA ALA A 136 -2.48 -2.83 11.52
C ALA A 136 -1.61 -1.68 12.06
N LEU A 137 -0.64 -2.03 12.91
CA LEU A 137 0.24 -1.05 13.56
C LEU A 137 1.02 -0.22 12.53
N THR A 138 1.68 -0.88 11.58
CA THR A 138 2.48 -0.19 10.56
C THR A 138 1.60 0.66 9.64
N THR A 139 0.40 0.21 9.33
CA THR A 139 -0.56 0.98 8.52
C THR A 139 -1.02 2.22 9.25
N VAL A 140 -1.39 2.12 10.53
CA VAL A 140 -1.77 3.28 11.36
C VAL A 140 -0.62 4.28 11.49
N VAL A 141 0.57 3.81 11.86
CA VAL A 141 1.75 4.68 12.04
C VAL A 141 2.11 5.38 10.73
N SER A 142 2.04 4.67 9.59
CA SER A 142 2.29 5.27 8.29
C SER A 142 1.22 6.31 7.92
N GLY A 143 -0.06 6.05 8.22
CA GLY A 143 -1.16 6.97 7.97
C GLY A 143 -0.96 8.28 8.72
N PHE A 144 -0.70 8.22 10.02
CA PHE A 144 -0.40 9.41 10.83
C PHE A 144 0.84 10.16 10.31
N GLN A 145 1.90 9.45 9.94
CA GLN A 145 3.10 10.09 9.42
C GLN A 145 2.83 10.87 8.12
N TYR A 146 2.05 10.31 7.20
CA TYR A 146 1.75 10.96 5.94
C TYR A 146 0.81 12.16 6.10
N ILE A 147 -0.19 12.07 6.98
CA ILE A 147 -1.07 13.19 7.34
C ILE A 147 -0.23 14.32 7.96
N TYR A 148 0.62 14.01 8.94
CA TYR A 148 1.49 15.00 9.58
C TYR A 148 2.39 15.71 8.58
N ARG A 149 3.03 14.96 7.67
CA ARG A 149 3.87 15.54 6.60
C ARG A 149 3.08 16.48 5.68
N GLY A 150 1.85 16.09 5.31
CA GLY A 150 0.95 16.93 4.50
C GLY A 150 0.59 18.24 5.21
N LEU A 151 0.24 18.16 6.50
CA LEU A 151 -0.12 19.33 7.32
C LEU A 151 1.06 20.27 7.54
N VAL A 152 2.25 19.75 7.89
CA VAL A 152 3.46 20.55 8.07
C VAL A 152 3.86 21.24 6.78
N TRP A 153 3.76 20.56 5.64
CA TRP A 153 4.03 21.18 4.34
C TRP A 153 3.07 22.33 4.06
N LEU A 154 1.77 22.13 4.31
CA LEU A 154 0.75 23.17 4.11
C LEU A 154 1.00 24.38 5.02
N GLN A 155 1.34 24.16 6.30
CA GLN A 155 1.66 25.23 7.25
C GLN A 155 2.88 26.04 6.82
N ASN A 156 3.92 25.40 6.28
CA ASN A 156 5.11 26.11 5.81
C ASN A 156 4.85 26.96 4.55
N ARG A 157 3.75 26.71 3.83
CA ARG A 157 3.34 27.43 2.60
C ARG A 157 2.25 28.48 2.84
N ALA A 158 1.48 28.35 3.91
CA ALA A 158 0.44 29.32 4.29
C ALA A 158 0.96 30.78 4.45
N PRO A 159 2.18 31.07 4.96
CA PRO A 159 2.71 32.44 5.08
C PRO A 159 3.04 33.11 3.74
N SER A 160 3.19 32.37 2.64
CA SER A 160 3.48 32.91 1.32
C SER A 160 2.24 33.30 0.52
N LEU A 161 1.07 32.71 0.82
CA LEU A 161 -0.19 33.01 0.13
C LEU A 161 -0.82 34.32 0.62
N THR A 162 -0.61 34.68 1.88
CA THR A 162 -1.08 35.95 2.48
C THR A 162 -0.26 37.18 2.11
N ARG A 163 0.90 37.03 1.45
CA ARG A 163 1.75 38.16 1.00
C ARG A 163 1.47 38.62 -0.43
N LEU A 164 0.57 37.94 -1.15
CA LEU A 164 0.20 38.24 -2.53
C LEU A 164 -1.24 38.75 -2.67
N SER A 165 -1.97 38.90 -1.55
CA SER A 165 -3.26 39.59 -1.44
C SER A 165 -3.06 40.97 -0.81
#